data_AF-A0A0Q7T6P3-F1
#
_entry.id   AF-A0A0Q7T6P3-F1
#
_cell.length_a   1.000
_cell.length_b   1.000
_cell.length_c   1.000
_cell.angle_alpha   90.00
_cell.angle_beta   90.00
_cell.angle_gamma   90.00
#
_symmetry.space_group_name_H-M   'P 1'
#
loop_
_entity.id
_entity.type
_entity.pdbx_description
1 polymer ?
#
loop_
_entity_poly.entity_id
_entity_poly.type
_entity_poly.pdbx_seq_one_letter_code
_entity_poly.pdbx_strand_id
1 'polypeptide(L)'
;MRRVLALLLVALAALTALPAVAKPDAPLRVLYLDQSVGWKHAPVARPEGGGLAPSETAMIAIGQQSGAFTAEVTQDAREITPERLETIDVLVFYTTGALPLSPEAWSVVQQRVAAGKLGFVGVHSATDTGWPYDGPGETYTQFINGHFAGHPWTQGTPIRIETLDPNLPLVGMWPVSLDYAEEIYQHSDFDPARVRVLQTLDFAGTPLKRPYAVPIAWARQIGQGRLFFTNLGHTPSTWDDPRFRRQIVEAVKWTAIRTRGRATPDPQRQFLWQLKALLAYEPVEGRDDKAIIGRLLKMDPAWQTATARRIADLRTVYPKKPDSDRAPFDAAYKAVLADVLARGGAK
;
A
#
# COMPACT_ATOMS: atom_id res chain seq x y z
N MET A 1 61.53 23.16 -33.21
CA MET A 1 60.96 23.61 -31.93
C MET A 1 59.60 24.33 -32.03
N ARG A 2 58.92 24.39 -33.18
CA ARG A 2 57.60 25.07 -33.34
C ARG A 2 56.37 24.15 -33.40
N ARG A 3 56.54 22.82 -33.35
CA ARG A 3 55.42 21.85 -33.43
C ARG A 3 55.09 21.13 -32.12
N VAL A 4 55.86 21.37 -31.05
CA VAL A 4 55.64 20.76 -29.72
C VAL A 4 54.80 21.68 -28.81
N LEU A 5 54.73 22.99 -29.09
CA LEU A 5 53.92 23.93 -28.30
C LEU A 5 52.41 23.88 -28.61
N ALA A 6 51.99 23.38 -29.78
CA ALA A 6 50.57 23.36 -30.17
C ALA A 6 49.77 22.23 -29.49
N LEU A 7 50.43 21.20 -28.95
CA LEU A 7 49.78 20.08 -28.26
C LEU A 7 49.57 20.32 -26.75
N LEU A 8 50.22 21.33 -26.18
CA LEU A 8 50.06 21.69 -24.76
C LEU A 8 48.89 22.66 -24.50
N LEU A 9 48.37 23.33 -25.53
CA LEU A 9 47.22 24.25 -25.41
C LEU A 9 45.85 23.57 -25.60
N VAL A 10 45.80 22.40 -26.24
CA VAL A 10 44.56 21.61 -26.37
C VAL A 10 44.33 20.70 -25.15
N ALA A 11 45.40 20.31 -24.45
CA ALA A 11 45.29 19.51 -23.22
C ALA A 11 44.84 20.29 -21.98
N LEU A 12 44.85 21.63 -22.01
CA LEU A 12 44.47 22.48 -20.87
C LEU A 12 43.02 23.00 -20.93
N ALA A 13 42.26 22.68 -21.98
CA ALA A 13 40.84 23.03 -22.10
C ALA A 13 39.89 21.90 -21.65
N ALA A 14 40.43 20.76 -21.18
CA ALA A 14 39.66 19.59 -20.79
C ALA A 14 39.47 19.44 -19.26
N LEU A 15 39.84 20.45 -18.46
CA LEU A 15 39.59 20.45 -17.02
C LEU A 15 38.53 21.48 -16.64
N THR A 16 37.55 20.99 -15.87
CA THR A 16 36.49 21.70 -15.12
C THR A 16 35.20 22.06 -15.84
N ALA A 17 34.57 21.12 -16.55
CA ALA A 17 33.11 21.04 -16.48
C ALA A 17 32.77 20.39 -15.13
N LEU A 18 32.66 21.18 -14.06
CA LEU A 18 32.05 20.70 -12.82
C LEU A 18 30.66 20.16 -13.19
N PRO A 19 30.26 18.97 -12.71
CA PRO A 19 28.90 18.49 -12.95
C PRO A 19 27.96 19.57 -12.42
N ALA A 20 27.09 20.09 -13.29
CA ALA A 20 26.06 21.03 -12.88
C ALA A 20 25.27 20.35 -11.76
N VAL A 21 25.38 20.89 -10.54
CA VAL A 21 24.56 20.44 -9.42
C VAL A 21 23.12 20.70 -9.86
N ALA A 22 22.38 19.63 -10.14
CA ALA A 22 20.99 19.74 -10.54
C ALA A 22 20.26 20.56 -9.47
N LYS A 23 19.56 21.62 -9.90
CA LYS A 23 18.75 22.42 -8.99
C LYS A 23 17.76 21.46 -8.31
N PRO A 24 17.64 21.46 -6.97
CA PRO A 24 16.71 20.58 -6.31
C PRO A 24 15.29 20.85 -6.84
N ASP A 25 14.55 19.77 -7.09
CA ASP A 25 13.15 19.87 -7.52
C ASP A 25 12.36 20.74 -6.54
N ALA A 26 11.43 21.53 -7.06
CA ALA A 26 10.50 22.25 -6.20
C ALA A 26 9.69 21.25 -5.34
N PRO A 27 9.36 21.59 -4.09
CA PRO A 27 8.52 20.74 -3.24
C PRO A 27 7.20 20.42 -3.94
N LEU A 28 6.79 19.15 -3.86
CA LEU A 28 5.49 18.70 -4.37
C LEU A 28 4.36 19.33 -3.57
N ARG A 29 3.25 19.63 -4.22
CA ARG A 29 2.03 20.16 -3.59
C ARG A 29 1.12 19.00 -3.23
N VAL A 30 1.01 18.72 -1.94
CA VAL A 30 0.15 17.67 -1.38
C VAL A 30 -1.13 18.30 -0.88
N LEU A 31 -2.27 17.74 -1.27
CA LEU A 31 -3.54 17.94 -0.57
C LEU A 31 -3.86 16.70 0.25
N TYR A 32 -3.91 16.86 1.56
CA TYR A 32 -4.26 15.82 2.52
C TYR A 32 -5.71 15.99 2.96
N LEU A 33 -6.55 15.04 2.54
CA LEU A 33 -7.95 14.95 2.93
C LEU A 33 -8.09 13.86 4.00
N ASP A 34 -8.53 14.25 5.20
CA ASP A 34 -8.70 13.36 6.35
C ASP A 34 -10.13 13.35 6.92
N GLN A 35 -11.12 13.62 6.06
CA GLN A 35 -12.53 13.62 6.43
C GLN A 35 -13.06 12.23 6.81
N SER A 36 -13.64 12.14 8.01
CA SER A 36 -14.44 10.99 8.45
C SER A 36 -15.94 11.29 8.38
N VAL A 37 -16.68 10.50 7.61
CA VAL A 37 -18.15 10.44 7.64
C VAL A 37 -18.56 9.18 8.41
N GLY A 38 -19.04 9.34 9.63
CA GLY A 38 -19.32 8.23 10.54
C GLY A 38 -18.22 8.06 11.58
N TRP A 39 -17.55 6.90 11.58
CA TRP A 39 -16.49 6.62 12.55
C TRP A 39 -15.27 7.52 12.31
N LYS A 40 -14.74 8.09 13.40
CA LYS A 40 -13.61 9.01 13.38
C LYS A 40 -12.44 8.43 14.15
N HIS A 41 -11.31 8.24 13.47
CA HIS A 41 -10.09 7.74 14.08
C HIS A 41 -9.38 8.84 14.89
N ALA A 42 -8.68 8.45 15.95
CA ALA A 42 -7.96 9.40 16.79
C ALA A 42 -6.92 10.26 16.02
N PRO A 43 -6.15 9.74 15.04
CA PRO A 43 -5.20 10.56 14.28
C PRO A 43 -5.83 11.70 13.48
N VAL A 44 -7.09 11.56 13.06
CA VAL A 44 -7.81 12.56 12.25
C VAL A 44 -8.79 13.38 13.09
N ALA A 45 -8.79 13.23 14.41
CA ALA A 45 -9.65 14.00 15.30
C ALA A 45 -9.04 15.38 15.59
N ARG A 46 -9.60 16.44 15.00
CA ARG A 46 -9.30 17.83 15.39
C ARG A 46 -9.79 18.11 16.82
N PRO A 47 -9.03 18.86 17.63
CA PRO A 47 -9.46 19.24 18.99
C PRO A 47 -10.71 20.13 19.00
N GLU A 48 -11.50 20.08 20.08
CA GLU A 48 -12.72 20.89 20.24
C GLU A 48 -12.46 22.41 20.22
N GLY A 49 -11.27 22.84 20.69
CA GLY A 49 -10.84 24.25 20.69
C GLY A 49 -10.33 24.77 19.34
N GLY A 50 -10.43 23.96 18.28
CA GLY A 50 -9.82 24.24 16.99
C GLY A 50 -8.34 23.82 16.93
N GLY A 51 -7.77 23.91 15.73
CA GLY A 51 -6.43 23.43 15.42
C GLY A 51 -6.44 22.19 14.54
N LEU A 52 -5.23 21.69 14.30
CA LEU A 52 -4.99 20.54 13.43
C LEU A 52 -5.13 19.24 14.19
N ALA A 53 -5.57 18.20 13.50
CA ALA A 53 -5.51 16.84 13.97
C ALA A 53 -4.05 16.35 14.07
N PRO A 54 -3.77 15.30 14.85
CA PRO A 54 -2.43 14.72 14.95
C PRO A 54 -1.82 14.35 13.59
N SER A 55 -2.58 13.71 12.70
CA SER A 55 -2.10 13.31 11.37
C SER A 55 -1.85 14.51 10.45
N GLU A 56 -2.68 15.55 10.52
CA GLU A 56 -2.49 16.80 9.78
C GLU A 56 -1.18 17.49 10.18
N THR A 57 -0.95 17.60 11.49
CA THR A 57 0.30 18.14 12.05
C THR A 57 1.50 17.30 11.59
N ALA A 58 1.37 15.98 11.62
CA ALA A 58 2.42 15.07 11.19
C ALA A 58 2.71 15.20 9.68
N MET A 59 1.68 15.27 8.82
CA MET A 59 1.84 15.42 7.37
C MET A 59 2.57 16.71 7.01
N ILE A 60 2.21 17.83 7.64
CA ILE A 60 2.91 19.11 7.45
C ILE A 60 4.37 18.99 7.89
N ALA A 61 4.62 18.43 9.08
CA ALA A 61 5.97 18.26 9.61
C ALA A 61 6.83 17.34 8.74
N ILE A 62 6.28 16.23 8.24
CA ILE A 62 6.97 15.30 7.35
C ILE A 62 7.41 16.02 6.06
N GLY A 63 6.51 16.79 5.45
CA GLY A 63 6.81 17.57 4.25
C GLY A 63 7.90 18.61 4.48
N GLN A 64 7.76 19.41 5.53
CA GLN A 64 8.73 20.46 5.90
C GLN A 64 10.11 19.90 6.23
N GLN A 65 10.19 18.87 7.08
CA GLN A 65 11.46 18.29 7.53
C GLN A 65 12.20 17.58 6.39
N SER A 66 11.47 16.94 5.47
CA SER A 66 12.08 16.28 4.32
C SER A 66 12.43 17.23 3.17
N GLY A 67 11.78 18.40 3.12
CA GLY A 67 11.84 19.32 1.98
C GLY A 67 11.19 18.78 0.70
N ALA A 68 10.53 17.61 0.76
CA ALA A 68 10.02 16.92 -0.43
C ALA A 68 8.66 17.45 -0.88
N PHE A 69 7.85 17.97 0.03
CA PHE A 69 6.51 18.46 -0.27
C PHE A 69 6.02 19.49 0.75
N THR A 70 5.04 20.29 0.34
CA THR A 70 4.19 21.08 1.23
C THR A 70 2.82 20.42 1.30
N ALA A 71 2.26 20.28 2.50
CA ALA A 71 0.92 19.73 2.70
C ALA A 71 -0.08 20.83 3.05
N GLU A 72 -1.13 20.93 2.24
CA GLU A 72 -2.37 21.59 2.61
C GLU A 72 -3.33 20.51 3.14
N VAL A 73 -4.07 20.81 4.22
CA VAL A 73 -4.90 19.84 4.93
C VAL A 73 -6.36 20.29 4.94
N THR A 74 -7.29 19.35 4.77
CA THR A 74 -8.72 19.63 4.80
C THR A 74 -9.53 18.44 5.30
N GLN A 75 -10.62 18.72 6.02
CA GLN A 75 -11.63 17.75 6.44
C GLN A 75 -12.92 17.89 5.64
N ASP A 76 -12.87 18.55 4.47
CA ASP A 76 -14.01 18.75 3.59
C ASP A 76 -13.72 18.29 2.15
N ALA A 77 -14.24 17.11 1.80
CA ALA A 77 -14.11 16.51 0.48
C ALA A 77 -14.78 17.34 -0.63
N ARG A 78 -15.70 18.26 -0.30
CA ARG A 78 -16.31 19.18 -1.28
C ARG A 78 -15.30 20.16 -1.85
N GLU A 79 -14.19 20.39 -1.16
CA GLU A 79 -13.11 21.23 -1.66
C GLU A 79 -12.25 20.51 -2.71
N ILE A 80 -12.46 19.21 -2.95
CA ILE A 80 -11.88 18.50 -4.08
C ILE A 80 -12.70 18.85 -5.33
N THR A 81 -12.28 19.90 -6.03
CA THR A 81 -12.88 20.35 -7.28
C THR A 81 -11.92 20.15 -8.45
N PRO A 82 -12.41 20.09 -9.71
CA PRO A 82 -11.54 20.06 -10.89
C PRO A 82 -10.45 21.15 -10.87
N GLU A 83 -10.80 22.37 -10.48
CA GLU A 83 -9.87 23.51 -10.43
C GLU A 83 -8.78 23.30 -9.38
N ARG A 84 -9.14 22.79 -8.20
CA ARG A 84 -8.16 22.51 -7.14
C ARG A 84 -7.25 21.34 -7.51
N LEU A 85 -7.77 20.35 -8.25
CA LEU A 85 -6.95 19.23 -8.72
C LEU A 85 -5.85 19.66 -9.70
N GLU A 86 -5.99 20.80 -10.38
CA GLU A 86 -4.94 21.41 -11.22
C GLU A 86 -3.77 21.98 -10.39
N THR A 87 -4.02 22.35 -9.14
CA THR A 87 -3.04 23.04 -8.27
C THR A 87 -2.28 22.12 -7.34
N ILE A 88 -2.48 20.80 -7.45
CA ILE A 88 -1.83 19.80 -6.60
C ILE A 88 -1.13 18.74 -7.44
N ASP A 89 -0.09 18.13 -6.86
CA ASP A 89 0.69 17.07 -7.49
C ASP A 89 0.35 15.69 -6.91
N VAL A 90 -0.07 15.64 -5.65
CA VAL A 90 -0.48 14.40 -4.95
C VAL A 90 -1.70 14.65 -4.08
N LEU A 91 -2.69 13.75 -4.20
CA LEU A 91 -3.85 13.66 -3.33
C LEU A 91 -3.65 12.53 -2.32
N VAL A 92 -3.73 12.84 -1.03
CA VAL A 92 -3.55 11.87 0.07
C VAL A 92 -4.86 11.73 0.82
N PHE A 93 -5.38 10.51 0.92
CA PHE A 93 -6.60 10.19 1.66
C PHE A 93 -6.27 9.47 2.96
N TYR A 94 -6.81 9.99 4.07
CA TYR A 94 -7.06 9.24 5.31
C TYR A 94 -8.53 9.46 5.65
N THR A 95 -9.41 8.88 4.86
CA THR A 95 -10.84 9.19 4.90
C THR A 95 -11.66 8.01 5.38
N THR A 96 -12.93 8.23 5.73
CA THR A 96 -13.86 7.16 6.13
C THR A 96 -15.28 7.48 5.68
N GLY A 97 -16.02 6.45 5.29
CA GLY A 97 -17.45 6.51 5.00
C GLY A 97 -17.82 7.24 3.71
N ALA A 98 -19.10 7.65 3.66
CA ALA A 98 -19.79 8.26 2.53
C ALA A 98 -19.31 9.69 2.24
N LEU A 99 -18.12 9.87 1.64
CA LEU A 99 -17.59 11.21 1.37
C LEU A 99 -18.50 12.02 0.45
N PRO A 100 -18.71 13.32 0.71
CA PRO A 100 -19.47 14.22 -0.17
C PRO A 100 -18.64 14.66 -1.39
N LEU A 101 -18.01 13.71 -2.09
CA LEU A 101 -17.22 13.96 -3.28
C LEU A 101 -18.09 13.88 -4.54
N SER A 102 -18.03 14.90 -5.39
CA SER A 102 -18.86 14.91 -6.61
C SER A 102 -18.39 13.88 -7.64
N PRO A 103 -19.30 13.27 -8.42
CA PRO A 103 -18.92 12.37 -9.52
C PRO A 103 -17.98 13.01 -10.55
N GLU A 104 -18.15 14.31 -10.81
CA GLU A 104 -17.28 15.09 -11.68
C GLU A 104 -15.85 15.18 -11.13
N ALA A 105 -15.69 15.56 -9.86
CA ALA A 105 -14.38 15.64 -9.22
C ALA A 105 -13.68 14.28 -9.23
N TRP A 106 -14.41 13.20 -8.93
CA TRP A 106 -13.84 11.85 -8.98
C TRP A 106 -13.41 11.44 -10.40
N SER A 107 -14.21 11.78 -11.42
CA SER A 107 -13.82 11.54 -12.82
C SER A 107 -12.50 12.27 -13.16
N VAL A 108 -12.32 13.51 -12.70
CA VAL A 108 -11.08 14.28 -12.90
C VAL A 108 -9.90 13.66 -12.13
N VAL A 109 -10.09 13.18 -10.90
CA VAL A 109 -9.04 12.43 -10.16
C VAL A 109 -8.56 11.25 -10.98
N GLN A 110 -9.48 10.40 -11.44
CA GLN A 110 -9.14 9.21 -12.23
C GLN A 110 -8.39 9.57 -13.52
N GLN A 111 -8.86 10.56 -14.26
CA GLN A 111 -8.23 11.01 -15.50
C GLN A 111 -6.82 11.57 -15.27
N ARG A 112 -6.64 12.42 -14.26
CA ARG A 112 -5.33 13.02 -13.95
C ARG A 112 -4.33 11.98 -13.46
N VAL A 113 -4.79 11.02 -12.65
CA VAL A 113 -3.95 9.88 -12.24
C VAL A 113 -3.59 9.03 -13.45
N ALA A 114 -4.55 8.65 -14.31
CA ALA A 114 -4.27 7.90 -15.52
C ALA A 114 -3.30 8.64 -16.48
N ALA A 115 -3.33 9.97 -16.50
CA ALA A 115 -2.42 10.81 -17.28
C ALA A 115 -1.05 11.05 -16.63
N GLY A 116 -0.80 10.55 -15.41
CA GLY A 116 0.44 10.77 -14.67
C GLY A 116 0.61 12.21 -14.14
N LYS A 117 -0.47 12.99 -14.11
CA LYS A 117 -0.48 14.39 -13.65
C LYS A 117 -0.83 14.52 -12.17
N LEU A 118 -1.36 13.46 -11.55
CA LEU A 118 -1.71 13.40 -10.13
C LEU A 118 -1.24 12.07 -9.56
N GLY A 119 -0.54 12.11 -8.43
CA GLY A 119 -0.27 10.94 -7.59
C GLY A 119 -1.40 10.71 -6.58
N PHE A 120 -1.63 9.46 -6.18
CA PHE A 120 -2.62 9.14 -5.14
C PHE A 120 -2.01 8.31 -4.02
N VAL A 121 -2.24 8.70 -2.77
CA VAL A 121 -1.83 7.93 -1.59
C VAL A 121 -3.04 7.67 -0.69
N GLY A 122 -3.30 6.42 -0.36
CA GLY A 122 -4.24 6.04 0.69
C GLY A 122 -3.53 5.63 1.97
N VAL A 123 -4.02 6.10 3.11
CA VAL A 123 -3.50 5.78 4.45
C VAL A 123 -4.62 5.19 5.29
N HIS A 124 -4.31 4.08 5.95
CA HIS A 124 -5.15 3.34 6.88
C HIS A 124 -6.62 3.21 6.43
N SER A 125 -7.50 4.07 6.96
CA SER A 125 -8.94 3.99 6.73
C SER A 125 -9.37 4.38 5.33
N ALA A 126 -8.45 4.82 4.46
CA ALA A 126 -8.78 5.13 3.07
C ALA A 126 -9.58 3.99 2.38
N THR A 127 -9.30 2.71 2.67
CA THR A 127 -10.08 1.57 2.12
C THR A 127 -11.50 1.41 2.72
N ASP A 128 -11.81 2.13 3.79
CA ASP A 128 -13.15 2.27 4.39
C ASP A 128 -13.87 3.54 3.89
N THR A 129 -13.42 4.08 2.76
CA THR A 129 -14.09 5.17 2.04
C THR A 129 -14.98 4.61 0.96
N GLY A 130 -16.15 5.20 0.79
CA GLY A 130 -17.07 4.88 -0.30
C GLY A 130 -18.05 6.01 -0.53
N TRP A 131 -18.73 6.04 -1.67
CA TRP A 131 -19.91 6.87 -1.93
C TRP A 131 -20.62 6.30 -3.16
N PRO A 132 -21.91 6.60 -3.37
CA PRO A 132 -22.59 6.24 -4.60
C PRO A 132 -21.92 6.92 -5.79
N TYR A 133 -21.29 6.14 -6.66
CA TYR A 133 -20.68 6.62 -7.89
C TYR A 133 -21.27 5.89 -9.09
N ASP A 134 -21.96 6.64 -9.94
CA ASP A 134 -22.58 6.19 -11.19
C ASP A 134 -21.92 6.80 -12.44
N GLY A 135 -20.83 7.55 -12.25
CA GLY A 135 -20.06 8.17 -13.32
C GLY A 135 -19.12 7.19 -14.05
N PRO A 136 -18.38 7.69 -15.06
CA PRO A 136 -17.50 6.85 -15.87
C PRO A 136 -16.22 6.40 -15.13
N GLY A 137 -15.74 5.20 -15.43
CA GLY A 137 -14.48 4.68 -14.89
C GLY A 137 -14.69 3.75 -13.71
N GLU A 138 -13.73 3.75 -12.79
CA GLU A 138 -13.68 2.87 -11.62
C GLU A 138 -14.42 3.49 -10.44
N THR A 139 -15.15 2.66 -9.69
CA THR A 139 -15.56 3.03 -8.33
C THR A 139 -14.32 3.25 -7.46
N TYR A 140 -14.48 3.94 -6.34
CA TYR A 140 -13.36 4.15 -5.40
C TYR A 140 -12.72 2.84 -4.94
N THR A 141 -13.53 1.84 -4.59
CA THR A 141 -13.04 0.54 -4.10
C THR A 141 -12.24 -0.20 -5.17
N GLN A 142 -12.68 -0.13 -6.43
CA GLN A 142 -11.91 -0.64 -7.57
C GLN A 142 -10.61 0.15 -7.76
N PHE A 143 -10.63 1.47 -7.59
CA PHE A 143 -9.47 2.36 -7.75
C PHE A 143 -8.39 2.10 -6.69
N ILE A 144 -8.75 2.09 -5.41
CA ILE A 144 -7.81 1.83 -4.31
C ILE A 144 -7.41 0.36 -4.19
N ASN A 145 -8.17 -0.54 -4.83
CA ASN A 145 -7.98 -1.99 -4.86
C ASN A 145 -8.21 -2.68 -3.51
N GLY A 146 -9.27 -2.27 -2.81
CA GLY A 146 -9.69 -2.90 -1.57
C GLY A 146 -10.88 -2.18 -0.95
N HIS A 147 -11.84 -2.94 -0.45
CA HIS A 147 -12.95 -2.43 0.34
C HIS A 147 -12.89 -3.00 1.76
N PHE A 148 -13.07 -2.15 2.77
CA PHE A 148 -13.06 -2.58 4.17
C PHE A 148 -13.99 -3.77 4.42
N ALA A 149 -13.44 -4.84 4.99
CA ALA A 149 -14.17 -6.06 5.33
C ALA A 149 -13.89 -6.51 6.77
N GLY A 150 -13.61 -5.55 7.65
CA GLY A 150 -13.34 -5.76 9.07
C GLY A 150 -11.88 -5.54 9.47
N HIS A 151 -11.66 -5.54 10.78
CA HIS A 151 -10.40 -5.16 11.44
C HIS A 151 -10.10 -6.11 12.61
N PRO A 152 -9.86 -7.41 12.33
CA PRO A 152 -9.71 -8.40 13.40
C PRO A 152 -8.45 -8.17 14.25
N TRP A 153 -7.44 -7.50 13.70
CA TRP A 153 -6.31 -6.95 14.45
C TRP A 153 -6.65 -5.51 14.80
N THR A 154 -7.13 -5.29 16.03
CA THR A 154 -7.51 -3.96 16.54
C THR A 154 -6.29 -3.16 16.99
N GLN A 155 -6.47 -1.88 17.31
CA GLN A 155 -5.40 -1.01 17.80
C GLN A 155 -4.51 -1.67 18.86
N GLY A 156 -3.19 -1.64 18.63
CA GLY A 156 -2.21 -2.21 19.55
C GLY A 156 -2.06 -3.74 19.49
N THR A 157 -2.80 -4.44 18.61
CA THR A 157 -2.64 -5.89 18.42
C THR A 157 -1.23 -6.20 17.95
N PRO A 158 -0.50 -7.12 18.61
CA PRO A 158 0.80 -7.58 18.14
C PRO A 158 0.66 -8.28 16.78
N ILE A 159 1.41 -7.79 15.80
CA ILE A 159 1.47 -8.32 14.45
C ILE A 159 2.92 -8.47 14.02
N ARG A 160 3.15 -9.34 13.03
CA ARG A 160 4.42 -9.38 12.29
C ARG A 160 4.18 -8.93 10.86
N ILE A 161 4.94 -7.92 10.44
CA ILE A 161 4.93 -7.39 9.08
C ILE A 161 6.12 -7.99 8.33
N GLU A 162 5.87 -8.50 7.13
CA GLU A 162 6.93 -8.81 6.17
C GLU A 162 6.98 -7.79 5.03
N THR A 163 8.17 -7.24 4.78
CA THR A 163 8.50 -6.43 3.60
C THR A 163 8.87 -7.33 2.42
N LEU A 164 8.10 -7.22 1.34
CA LEU A 164 8.19 -8.15 0.21
C LEU A 164 9.24 -7.76 -0.82
N ASP A 165 9.58 -6.47 -0.91
CA ASP A 165 10.52 -5.91 -1.90
C ASP A 165 11.34 -4.76 -1.28
N PRO A 166 12.34 -5.07 -0.44
CA PRO A 166 13.11 -4.06 0.31
C PRO A 166 13.95 -3.15 -0.59
N ASN A 167 14.06 -3.44 -1.88
CA ASN A 167 14.75 -2.58 -2.84
C ASN A 167 13.87 -1.42 -3.34
N LEU A 168 12.56 -1.46 -3.09
CA LEU A 168 11.67 -0.39 -3.49
C LEU A 168 11.69 0.76 -2.47
N PRO A 169 11.76 2.03 -2.93
CA PRO A 169 11.84 3.17 -2.02
C PRO A 169 10.65 3.27 -1.07
N LEU A 170 9.47 2.77 -1.48
CA LEU A 170 8.24 2.75 -0.69
C LEU A 170 8.34 1.96 0.62
N VAL A 171 9.20 0.94 0.67
CA VAL A 171 9.27 0.00 1.81
C VAL A 171 10.69 -0.34 2.25
N GLY A 172 11.73 0.09 1.54
CA GLY A 172 13.13 -0.25 1.86
C GLY A 172 13.67 0.36 3.15
N MET A 173 12.92 1.24 3.82
CA MET A 173 13.21 1.71 5.18
C MET A 173 12.77 0.71 6.27
N TRP A 174 11.91 -0.24 5.94
CA TRP A 174 11.43 -1.24 6.87
C TRP A 174 12.36 -2.45 6.88
N PRO A 175 12.59 -3.09 8.05
CA PRO A 175 13.18 -4.42 8.09
C PRO A 175 12.39 -5.41 7.23
N VAL A 176 13.06 -6.48 6.78
CA VAL A 176 12.40 -7.55 6.03
C VAL A 176 11.29 -8.19 6.86
N SER A 177 11.52 -8.38 8.15
CA SER A 177 10.53 -8.88 9.10
C SER A 177 10.57 -8.02 10.36
N LEU A 178 9.41 -7.57 10.83
CA LEU A 178 9.30 -6.66 11.98
C LEU A 178 8.07 -6.99 12.82
N ASP A 179 8.29 -7.12 14.13
CA ASP A 179 7.20 -7.06 15.11
C ASP A 179 6.72 -5.64 15.31
N TYR A 180 5.42 -5.47 15.26
CA TYR A 180 4.75 -4.18 15.29
C TYR A 180 3.42 -4.30 16.05
N ALA A 181 2.83 -3.16 16.41
CA ALA A 181 1.54 -3.09 17.06
C ALA A 181 0.68 -2.06 16.34
N GLU A 182 -0.42 -2.49 15.73
CA GLU A 182 -1.26 -1.64 14.89
C GLU A 182 -2.67 -2.22 14.71
N GLU A 183 -3.62 -1.38 14.29
CA GLU A 183 -4.89 -1.84 13.72
C GLU A 183 -4.72 -2.15 12.23
N ILE A 184 -5.05 -3.37 11.80
CA ILE A 184 -4.95 -3.81 10.40
C ILE A 184 -6.30 -4.24 9.86
N TYR A 185 -6.69 -3.65 8.73
CA TYR A 185 -7.89 -4.03 8.01
C TYR A 185 -7.66 -5.26 7.12
N GLN A 186 -8.69 -6.08 6.98
CA GLN A 186 -8.83 -7.04 5.90
C GLN A 186 -9.80 -6.50 4.86
N HIS A 187 -9.62 -6.90 3.59
CA HIS A 187 -10.34 -6.28 2.47
C HIS A 187 -11.14 -7.28 1.65
N SER A 188 -12.37 -6.93 1.25
CA SER A 188 -13.04 -7.55 0.10
C SER A 188 -12.58 -6.88 -1.20
N ASP A 189 -12.95 -7.48 -2.33
CA ASP A 189 -12.73 -6.91 -3.69
C ASP A 189 -11.26 -6.57 -3.99
N PHE A 190 -10.34 -7.22 -3.28
CA PHE A 190 -8.91 -7.07 -3.48
C PHE A 190 -8.46 -7.93 -4.66
N ASP A 191 -7.98 -7.29 -5.73
CA ASP A 191 -7.43 -7.99 -6.89
C ASP A 191 -5.88 -7.97 -6.87
N PRO A 192 -5.21 -9.10 -6.59
CA PRO A 192 -3.75 -9.17 -6.60
C PRO A 192 -3.14 -9.02 -8.00
N ALA A 193 -3.92 -9.14 -9.09
CA ALA A 193 -3.43 -8.96 -10.45
C ALA A 193 -3.33 -7.49 -10.86
N ARG A 194 -3.87 -6.56 -10.06
CA ARG A 194 -3.85 -5.12 -10.36
C ARG A 194 -2.80 -4.35 -9.56
N VAL A 195 -2.21 -4.98 -8.55
CA VAL A 195 -1.28 -4.33 -7.63
C VAL A 195 -0.03 -5.16 -7.38
N ARG A 196 1.05 -4.48 -6.99
CA ARG A 196 2.21 -5.11 -6.36
C ARG A 196 2.06 -4.99 -4.84
N VAL A 197 1.86 -6.11 -4.15
CA VAL A 197 1.92 -6.13 -2.69
C VAL A 197 3.37 -5.89 -2.22
N LEU A 198 3.55 -4.95 -1.30
CA LEU A 198 4.84 -4.50 -0.79
C LEU A 198 5.08 -4.90 0.66
N GLN A 199 4.00 -4.96 1.46
CA GLN A 199 4.01 -5.46 2.84
C GLN A 199 2.79 -6.35 3.07
N THR A 200 2.91 -7.35 3.94
CA THR A 200 1.82 -8.27 4.31
C THR A 200 1.98 -8.72 5.77
N LEU A 201 0.90 -9.19 6.38
CA LEU A 201 1.00 -9.93 7.64
C LEU A 201 1.74 -11.26 7.44
N ASP A 202 2.61 -11.59 8.38
CA ASP A 202 3.21 -12.92 8.55
C ASP A 202 2.53 -13.67 9.71
N PHE A 203 1.75 -14.68 9.37
CA PHE A 203 1.02 -15.50 10.34
C PHE A 203 1.89 -16.54 11.06
N ALA A 204 3.16 -16.71 10.70
CA ALA A 204 4.09 -17.43 11.57
C ALA A 204 4.38 -16.64 12.85
N GLY A 205 4.37 -15.30 12.76
CA GLY A 205 4.64 -14.38 13.88
C GLY A 205 3.43 -13.66 14.46
N THR A 206 2.28 -13.72 13.80
CA THR A 206 1.06 -13.04 14.24
C THR A 206 0.12 -14.04 14.92
N PRO A 207 -0.26 -13.85 16.20
CA PRO A 207 -1.09 -14.80 16.94
C PRO A 207 -2.47 -15.02 16.31
N LEU A 208 -3.15 -13.94 15.91
CA LEU A 208 -4.45 -14.02 15.24
C LEU A 208 -4.25 -14.23 13.74
N LYS A 209 -4.72 -15.36 13.22
CA LYS A 209 -4.43 -15.79 11.85
C LYS A 209 -5.63 -15.72 10.90
N ARG A 210 -5.32 -15.71 9.61
CA ARG A 210 -6.26 -16.02 8.52
C ARG A 210 -5.68 -17.07 7.59
N PRO A 211 -6.52 -17.88 6.94
CA PRO A 211 -6.08 -18.91 5.99
C PRO A 211 -5.73 -18.34 4.61
N TYR A 212 -5.60 -17.02 4.49
CA TYR A 212 -5.30 -16.26 3.29
C TYR A 212 -4.43 -15.07 3.63
N ALA A 213 -3.62 -14.61 2.69
CA ALA A 213 -2.75 -13.45 2.86
C ALA A 213 -3.55 -12.16 3.11
N VAL A 214 -2.97 -11.29 3.94
CA VAL A 214 -3.52 -9.97 4.27
C VAL A 214 -2.46 -8.89 3.95
N PRO A 215 -2.58 -8.26 2.76
CA PRO A 215 -1.72 -7.16 2.36
C PRO A 215 -1.85 -5.95 3.29
N ILE A 216 -0.71 -5.36 3.64
CA ILE A 216 -0.61 -4.14 4.46
C ILE A 216 -0.31 -2.93 3.58
N ALA A 217 0.58 -3.07 2.59
CA ALA A 217 0.90 -1.99 1.67
C ALA A 217 0.98 -2.50 0.24
N TRP A 218 0.52 -1.70 -0.72
CA TRP A 218 0.60 -2.04 -2.13
C TRP A 218 0.81 -0.82 -3.03
N ALA A 219 1.39 -1.08 -4.19
CA ALA A 219 1.57 -0.13 -5.27
C ALA A 219 0.72 -0.54 -6.48
N ARG A 220 0.13 0.46 -7.15
CA ARG A 220 -0.68 0.26 -8.35
C ARG A 220 -0.24 1.22 -9.45
N GLN A 221 -0.03 0.69 -10.65
CA GLN A 221 0.10 1.51 -11.86
C GLN A 221 -1.30 1.78 -12.42
N ILE A 222 -1.61 3.03 -12.74
CA ILE A 222 -2.88 3.44 -13.35
C ILE A 222 -2.55 4.35 -14.53
N GLY A 223 -2.65 3.82 -15.75
CA GLY A 223 -2.13 4.51 -16.94
C GLY A 223 -0.66 4.89 -16.74
N GLN A 224 -0.36 6.18 -16.81
CA GLN A 224 0.98 6.75 -16.58
C GLN A 224 1.22 7.14 -15.11
N GLY A 225 0.18 7.26 -14.29
CA GLY A 225 0.30 7.60 -12.87
C GLY A 225 0.29 6.39 -11.95
N ARG A 226 0.34 6.69 -10.66
CA ARG A 226 0.65 5.71 -9.62
C ARG A 226 -0.16 5.98 -8.37
N LEU A 227 -0.62 4.89 -7.77
CA LEU A 227 -1.27 4.86 -6.48
C LEU A 227 -0.44 4.03 -5.50
N PHE A 228 -0.30 4.53 -4.28
CA PHE A 228 0.23 3.77 -3.15
C PHE A 228 -0.84 3.70 -2.05
N PHE A 229 -0.92 2.56 -1.36
CA PHE A 229 -1.72 2.42 -0.15
C PHE A 229 -0.89 1.78 0.95
N THR A 230 -1.11 2.22 2.19
CA THR A 230 -0.66 1.56 3.41
C THR A 230 -1.80 1.47 4.41
N ASN A 231 -1.97 0.30 5.04
CA ASN A 231 -2.95 0.01 6.09
C ASN A 231 -2.49 0.56 7.46
N LEU A 232 -1.24 1.01 7.55
CA LEU A 232 -0.67 1.60 8.76
C LEU A 232 -1.16 3.04 8.95
N GLY A 233 -1.19 3.50 10.20
CA GLY A 233 -1.48 4.90 10.54
C GLY A 233 -2.60 5.11 11.55
N HIS A 234 -3.26 4.04 12.01
CA HIS A 234 -4.28 4.10 13.05
C HIS A 234 -3.71 4.49 14.41
N THR A 235 -2.65 3.80 14.84
CA THR A 235 -2.05 4.03 16.14
C THR A 235 -1.27 5.34 16.10
N PRO A 236 -1.49 6.29 17.04
CA PRO A 236 -0.80 7.58 17.04
C PRO A 236 0.73 7.45 16.96
N SER A 237 1.34 6.48 17.65
CA SER A 237 2.78 6.24 17.62
C SER A 237 3.33 5.86 16.24
N THR A 238 2.49 5.39 15.31
CA THR A 238 2.91 5.13 13.93
C THR A 238 3.33 6.42 13.23
N TRP A 239 2.73 7.57 13.57
CA TRP A 239 3.09 8.87 13.01
C TRP A 239 4.43 9.43 13.53
N ASP A 240 4.91 8.90 14.66
CA ASP A 240 6.21 9.19 15.24
C ASP A 240 7.31 8.24 14.75
N ASP A 241 6.95 7.10 14.15
CA ASP A 241 7.92 6.13 13.63
C ASP A 241 8.68 6.72 12.43
N PRO A 242 10.02 6.86 12.50
CA PRO A 242 10.80 7.41 11.39
C PRO A 242 10.68 6.59 10.10
N ARG A 243 10.39 5.29 10.19
CA ARG A 243 10.18 4.41 9.02
C ARG A 243 8.86 4.75 8.33
N PHE A 244 7.78 4.93 9.09
CA PHE A 244 6.48 5.33 8.54
C PHE A 244 6.55 6.74 7.93
N ARG A 245 7.16 7.70 8.64
CA ARG A 245 7.39 9.06 8.11
C ARG A 245 8.18 9.03 6.80
N ARG A 246 9.23 8.20 6.71
CA ARG A 246 10.00 8.02 5.47
C ARG A 246 9.18 7.32 4.38
N GLN A 247 8.31 6.37 4.72
CA GLN A 247 7.39 5.73 3.78
C GLN A 247 6.43 6.75 3.16
N ILE A 248 5.88 7.68 3.94
CA ILE A 248 5.04 8.77 3.42
C ILE A 248 5.80 9.66 2.43
N VAL A 249 7.03 10.07 2.76
CA VAL A 249 7.88 10.86 1.85
C VAL A 249 8.13 10.12 0.53
N GLU A 250 8.51 8.86 0.60
CA GLU A 250 8.79 8.08 -0.60
C GLU A 250 7.51 7.74 -1.38
N ALA A 251 6.37 7.57 -0.72
CA ALA A 251 5.07 7.41 -1.36
C ALA A 251 4.71 8.65 -2.19
N VAL A 252 4.74 9.84 -1.59
CA VAL A 252 4.45 11.11 -2.26
C VAL A 252 5.37 11.31 -3.48
N LYS A 253 6.68 11.11 -3.30
CA LYS A 253 7.66 11.23 -4.40
C LYS A 253 7.41 10.19 -5.50
N TRP A 254 7.16 8.95 -5.13
CA TRP A 254 7.00 7.85 -6.07
C TRP A 254 5.70 7.98 -6.86
N THR A 255 4.60 8.39 -6.24
CA THR A 255 3.31 8.62 -6.91
C THR A 255 3.36 9.83 -7.83
N ALA A 256 4.15 10.85 -7.49
CA ALA A 256 4.43 12.02 -8.34
C ALA A 256 5.53 11.78 -9.40
N ILE A 257 5.96 10.52 -9.60
CA ILE A 257 6.96 10.13 -10.60
C ILE A 257 8.34 10.81 -10.38
N ARG A 258 8.63 11.27 -9.16
CA ARG A 258 9.95 11.81 -8.79
C ARG A 258 10.97 10.72 -8.46
N THR A 259 10.52 9.52 -8.13
CA THR A 259 11.40 8.36 -7.91
C THR A 259 11.02 7.19 -8.80
N ARG A 260 12.04 6.40 -9.16
CA ARG A 260 11.88 5.14 -9.88
C ARG A 260 11.38 4.05 -8.92
N GLY A 261 10.60 3.12 -9.45
CA GLY A 261 10.13 1.95 -8.70
C GLY A 261 8.99 1.28 -9.45
N ARG A 262 9.02 -0.04 -9.53
CA ARG A 262 7.99 -0.84 -10.23
C ARG A 262 6.71 -0.92 -9.40
N ALA A 263 5.57 -0.87 -10.08
CA ALA A 263 4.26 -1.23 -9.54
C ALA A 263 3.70 -2.52 -10.19
N THR A 264 4.47 -3.16 -11.08
CA THR A 264 4.06 -4.40 -11.74
C THR A 264 3.74 -5.47 -10.70
N PRO A 265 2.55 -6.09 -10.76
CA PRO A 265 2.16 -7.17 -9.87
C PRO A 265 3.22 -8.27 -9.78
N ASP A 266 3.25 -8.95 -8.64
CA ASP A 266 4.17 -10.05 -8.37
C ASP A 266 3.41 -11.34 -8.08
N PRO A 267 2.85 -12.03 -9.10
CA PRO A 267 2.01 -13.20 -8.87
C PRO A 267 2.72 -14.30 -8.09
N GLN A 268 4.02 -14.52 -8.34
CA GLN A 268 4.79 -15.54 -7.64
C GLN A 268 5.00 -15.19 -6.15
N ARG A 269 5.39 -13.95 -5.84
CA ARG A 269 5.54 -13.50 -4.44
C ARG A 269 4.19 -13.49 -3.72
N GLN A 270 3.12 -13.08 -4.38
CA GLN A 270 1.77 -13.07 -3.81
C GLN A 270 1.25 -14.50 -3.58
N PHE A 271 1.53 -15.44 -4.49
CA PHE A 271 1.24 -16.86 -4.30
C PHE A 271 1.99 -17.44 -3.09
N LEU A 272 3.28 -17.12 -2.93
CA LEU A 272 4.06 -17.52 -1.76
C LEU A 272 3.38 -17.11 -0.45
N TRP A 273 2.87 -15.89 -0.36
CA TRP A 273 2.22 -15.41 0.87
C TRP A 273 0.83 -16.00 1.08
N GLN A 274 0.13 -16.38 0.02
CA GLN A 274 -1.08 -17.19 0.15
C GLN A 274 -0.76 -18.57 0.74
N LEU A 275 0.28 -19.26 0.24
CA LEU A 275 0.71 -20.55 0.79
C LEU A 275 1.11 -20.46 2.26
N LYS A 276 1.93 -19.45 2.61
CA LYS A 276 2.34 -19.23 4.00
C LYS A 276 1.14 -19.03 4.92
N ALA A 277 0.16 -18.22 4.52
CA ALA A 277 -1.05 -18.00 5.32
C ALA A 277 -1.89 -19.27 5.48
N LEU A 278 -2.11 -20.00 4.39
CA LEU A 278 -2.87 -21.26 4.40
C LEU A 278 -2.25 -22.30 5.34
N LEU A 279 -0.92 -22.48 5.24
CA LEU A 279 -0.17 -23.46 6.03
C LEU A 279 -0.05 -23.05 7.50
N ALA A 280 0.09 -21.75 7.79
CA ALA A 280 0.22 -21.24 9.16
C ALA A 280 -1.09 -21.27 9.95
N TYR A 281 -2.26 -21.32 9.29
CA TYR A 281 -3.58 -21.20 9.92
C TYR A 281 -3.86 -22.34 10.91
N GLU A 282 -3.71 -23.59 10.49
CA GLU A 282 -3.76 -24.79 11.35
C GLU A 282 -2.41 -25.51 11.28
N PRO A 283 -1.45 -25.15 12.15
CA PRO A 283 -0.11 -25.72 12.11
C PRO A 283 -0.13 -27.20 12.49
N VAL A 284 0.69 -27.99 11.80
CA VAL A 284 0.87 -29.42 12.06
C VAL A 284 2.31 -29.64 12.52
N GLU A 285 2.49 -30.23 13.70
CA GLU A 285 3.82 -30.54 14.24
C GLU A 285 4.60 -31.45 13.28
N GLY A 286 5.87 -31.13 13.06
CA GLY A 286 6.76 -31.91 12.18
C GLY A 286 6.53 -31.74 10.68
N ARG A 287 5.53 -30.95 10.23
CA ARG A 287 5.31 -30.68 8.80
C ARG A 287 6.38 -29.71 8.28
N ASP A 288 7.17 -30.14 7.29
CA ASP A 288 8.19 -29.31 6.66
C ASP A 288 7.57 -28.35 5.62
N ASP A 289 6.94 -27.28 6.12
CA ASP A 289 6.30 -26.23 5.30
C ASP A 289 7.29 -25.56 4.35
N LYS A 290 8.57 -25.48 4.72
CA LYS A 290 9.62 -24.92 3.87
C LYS A 290 9.87 -25.80 2.64
N ALA A 291 9.96 -27.13 2.83
CA ALA A 291 10.12 -28.05 1.72
C ALA A 291 8.88 -28.13 0.83
N ILE A 292 7.67 -28.09 1.42
CA ILE A 292 6.39 -28.01 0.69
C ILE A 292 6.39 -26.77 -0.22
N ILE A 293 6.58 -25.59 0.36
CA ILE A 293 6.62 -24.32 -0.38
C ILE A 293 7.70 -24.36 -1.48
N GLY A 294 8.90 -24.87 -1.17
CA GLY A 294 10.01 -24.96 -2.12
C GLY A 294 9.70 -25.82 -3.35
N ARG A 295 8.86 -26.85 -3.23
CA ARG A 295 8.36 -27.64 -4.36
C ARG A 295 7.27 -26.90 -5.13
N LEU A 296 6.31 -26.31 -4.41
CA LEU A 296 5.17 -25.61 -5.02
C LEU A 296 5.58 -24.38 -5.83
N LEU A 297 6.61 -23.64 -5.41
CA LEU A 297 7.13 -22.48 -6.15
C LEU A 297 7.76 -22.83 -7.50
N LYS A 298 8.07 -24.11 -7.75
CA LYS A 298 8.61 -24.62 -9.01
C LYS A 298 7.52 -25.15 -9.95
N MET A 299 6.27 -25.18 -9.50
CA MET A 299 5.15 -25.65 -10.31
C MET A 299 4.76 -24.64 -11.40
N ASP A 300 3.94 -25.08 -12.33
CA ASP A 300 3.39 -24.26 -13.41
C ASP A 300 2.74 -22.95 -12.89
N PRO A 301 3.05 -21.77 -13.46
CA PRO A 301 2.50 -20.49 -13.04
C PRO A 301 0.96 -20.36 -13.11
N ALA A 302 0.31 -21.06 -14.04
CA ALA A 302 -1.15 -21.03 -14.12
C ALA A 302 -1.77 -21.76 -12.93
N TRP A 303 -1.19 -22.89 -12.52
CA TRP A 303 -1.58 -23.57 -11.28
C TRP A 303 -1.32 -22.71 -10.04
N GLN A 304 -0.16 -22.03 -9.96
CA GLN A 304 0.14 -21.12 -8.85
C GLN A 304 -0.91 -20.00 -8.75
N THR A 305 -1.26 -19.38 -9.87
CA THR A 305 -2.26 -18.30 -9.94
C THR A 305 -3.65 -18.78 -9.55
N ALA A 306 -4.09 -19.93 -10.08
CA ALA A 306 -5.38 -20.52 -9.75
C ALA A 306 -5.46 -20.90 -8.25
N THR A 307 -4.38 -21.44 -7.70
CA THR A 307 -4.30 -21.81 -6.28
C THR A 307 -4.28 -20.57 -5.38
N ALA A 308 -3.52 -19.53 -5.74
CA ALA A 308 -3.54 -18.26 -5.03
C ALA A 308 -4.95 -17.66 -4.94
N ARG A 309 -5.72 -17.74 -6.04
CA ARG A 309 -7.11 -17.29 -6.08
C ARG A 309 -8.01 -18.14 -5.17
N ARG A 310 -7.93 -19.47 -5.25
CA ARG A 310 -8.69 -20.37 -4.37
C ARG A 310 -8.41 -20.13 -2.89
N ILE A 311 -7.16 -19.84 -2.52
CA ILE A 311 -6.79 -19.47 -1.15
C ILE A 311 -7.42 -18.11 -0.79
N ALA A 312 -7.31 -17.10 -1.66
CA ALA A 312 -7.93 -15.79 -1.43
C ALA A 312 -9.46 -15.89 -1.23
N ASP A 313 -10.14 -16.74 -2.01
CA ASP A 313 -11.59 -16.92 -2.00
C ASP A 313 -12.09 -17.52 -0.68
N LEU A 314 -11.22 -18.15 0.14
CA LEU A 314 -11.55 -18.58 1.50
C LEU A 314 -12.06 -17.42 2.37
N ARG A 315 -11.71 -16.17 2.03
CA ARG A 315 -12.24 -14.97 2.68
C ARG A 315 -13.76 -14.85 2.57
N THR A 316 -14.33 -15.26 1.44
CA THR A 316 -15.77 -15.09 1.16
C THR A 316 -16.63 -16.04 1.99
N VAL A 317 -16.08 -17.19 2.35
CA VAL A 317 -16.73 -18.22 3.18
C VAL A 317 -16.27 -18.20 4.64
N TYR A 318 -15.32 -17.32 5.00
CA TYR A 318 -14.80 -17.25 6.36
C TYR A 318 -15.90 -16.82 7.36
N PRO A 319 -16.05 -17.50 8.52
CA PRO A 319 -17.07 -17.19 9.51
C PRO A 319 -16.99 -15.72 9.96
N LYS A 320 -18.09 -14.97 9.80
CA LYS A 320 -18.13 -13.55 10.18
C LYS A 320 -18.24 -13.33 11.69
N LYS A 321 -18.83 -14.30 12.40
CA LYS A 321 -19.00 -14.27 13.85
C LYS A 321 -18.53 -15.59 14.47
N PRO A 322 -18.13 -15.61 15.75
CA PRO A 322 -17.68 -16.84 16.43
C PRO A 322 -18.69 -17.99 16.40
N ASP A 323 -19.99 -17.68 16.37
CA ASP A 323 -21.13 -18.60 16.39
C ASP A 323 -21.66 -18.97 14.98
N SER A 324 -21.03 -18.44 13.92
CA SER A 324 -21.45 -18.76 12.54
C SER A 324 -21.14 -20.22 12.19
N ASP A 325 -22.00 -20.85 11.38
CA ASP A 325 -21.73 -22.18 10.83
C ASP A 325 -20.39 -22.19 10.07
N ARG A 326 -19.49 -23.06 10.53
CA ARG A 326 -18.14 -23.21 9.98
C ARG A 326 -18.05 -24.26 8.88
N ALA A 327 -19.07 -25.10 8.69
CA ALA A 327 -19.01 -26.20 7.74
C ALA A 327 -18.64 -25.77 6.30
N PRO A 328 -19.16 -24.65 5.74
CA PRO A 328 -18.76 -24.19 4.41
C PRO A 328 -17.28 -23.79 4.34
N PHE A 329 -16.79 -23.10 5.37
CA PHE A 329 -15.40 -22.70 5.48
C PHE A 329 -14.49 -23.92 5.62
N ASP A 330 -14.79 -24.81 6.56
CA ASP A 330 -13.94 -25.97 6.86
C ASP A 330 -13.85 -26.91 5.64
N ALA A 331 -14.95 -27.09 4.89
CA ALA A 331 -14.94 -27.85 3.65
C ALA A 331 -14.03 -27.20 2.58
N ALA A 332 -14.17 -25.90 2.36
CA ALA A 332 -13.36 -25.17 1.38
C ALA A 332 -11.87 -25.15 1.77
N TYR A 333 -11.56 -24.86 3.04
CA TYR A 333 -10.21 -24.83 3.58
C TYR A 333 -9.54 -26.19 3.43
N LYS A 334 -10.19 -27.27 3.87
CA LYS A 334 -9.65 -28.64 3.75
C LYS A 334 -9.42 -29.03 2.30
N ALA A 335 -10.33 -28.69 1.38
CA ALA A 335 -10.16 -28.98 -0.04
C ALA A 335 -8.95 -28.26 -0.67
N VAL A 336 -8.73 -27.00 -0.32
CA VAL A 336 -7.56 -26.23 -0.81
C VAL A 336 -6.27 -26.74 -0.16
N LEU A 337 -6.28 -26.98 1.15
CA LEU A 337 -5.13 -27.50 1.88
C LEU A 337 -4.72 -28.89 1.37
N ALA A 338 -5.66 -29.80 1.15
CA ALA A 338 -5.37 -31.15 0.65
C ALA A 338 -4.68 -31.12 -0.73
N ASP A 339 -5.15 -30.28 -1.66
CA ASP A 339 -4.51 -30.11 -2.98
C ASP A 339 -3.10 -29.52 -2.84
N VAL A 340 -2.92 -28.49 -2.00
CA VAL A 340 -1.61 -27.89 -1.72
C VAL A 340 -0.63 -28.91 -1.12
N LEU A 341 -1.07 -29.73 -0.17
CA LEU A 341 -0.23 -30.74 0.47
C LEU A 341 0.13 -31.88 -0.49
N ALA A 342 -0.84 -32.38 -1.26
CA ALA A 342 -0.63 -33.45 -2.23
C ALA A 342 0.36 -33.02 -3.33
N ARG A 343 0.16 -31.83 -3.91
CA ARG A 343 1.10 -31.23 -4.88
C ARG A 343 2.45 -30.89 -4.25
N GLY A 344 2.41 -30.53 -2.98
CA GLY A 344 3.56 -30.21 -2.16
C GLY A 344 4.32 -31.45 -1.68
N GLY A 345 3.92 -32.67 -2.03
CA GLY A 345 4.63 -33.91 -1.64
C GLY A 345 4.61 -34.20 -0.14
N ALA A 346 3.68 -33.61 0.61
CA ALA A 346 3.38 -34.03 1.98
C ALA A 346 2.49 -35.28 1.90
N LYS A 347 2.88 -36.35 2.59
CA LYS A 347 2.08 -37.57 2.71
C LYS A 347 1.14 -37.49 3.90
#